data_AF-A0A953ZVB5-F1
#
_entry.id   AF-A0A953ZVB5-F1
#
_cell.length_a   1.000
_cell.length_b   1.000
_cell.length_c   1.000
_cell.angle_alpha   90.00
_cell.angle_beta   90.00
_cell.angle_gamma   90.00
#
_symmetry.space_group_name_H-M   'P 1'
#
loop_
_entity.id
_entity.type
_entity.pdbx_description
1 polymer ?
#
loop_
_entity_poly.entity_id
_entity_poly.type
_entity_poly.pdbx_seq_one_letter_code
_entity_poly.pdbx_strand_id
1 'polypeptide(L)'
;DGQMTNCTACHGQSEPFLTVSAFQHDTRFPLVGVHGEQQCRGCHHTATPTSVEALHTRPDPTQLGVRTCSACHGSPHPETMIQRAALQGGVAESESCGLCHRDSHRDGFLVLDEAANRRLHAASGFPLAKPHSGVECQKCHLGIGTRAPVEPVATRHAARFPGRDAQQCAACHADPHGGQFSERGRSDCRRCHDAHRFAPAVFDLGAHARTAFPLTGAHQAVGCRSCHHTVRPGAKVGESIRTFKGTPKACAGCHVDVHDGAFDRKGRPVRVGDRTGCARCHGTASFRIESREFDHARWTGYALRGKHGSATCAQCHPKSAPSHGGTRRFARASSKCAACHADPHAGQFQRQGRTDCARCHDDSKSFAQTTFDHGRDSRFALDRDHMGLACAKCHKTYQKPGQKPVVRYRPLGRTCADCHGWDRPPNEVRKSRASGGKR
;
A
#
# COMPACT_ATOMS: atom_id res chain seq x y z
N ASP A 1 -2.89 -37.44 -55.42
CA ASP A 1 -2.94 -37.85 -54.00
C ASP A 1 -1.90 -37.21 -53.06
N GLY A 2 -1.22 -36.10 -53.41
CA GLY A 2 -0.59 -35.23 -52.40
C GLY A 2 0.36 -35.89 -51.38
N GLN A 3 1.01 -37.01 -51.72
CA GLN A 3 1.98 -37.67 -50.85
C GLN A 3 3.40 -37.25 -51.23
N MET A 4 4.18 -36.79 -50.25
CA MET A 4 5.62 -36.62 -50.38
C MET A 4 6.26 -38.00 -50.57
N THR A 5 6.79 -38.26 -51.77
CA THR A 5 7.52 -39.49 -52.10
C THR A 5 8.91 -39.49 -51.46
N ASN A 6 9.33 -40.68 -51.02
CA ASN A 6 10.58 -40.91 -50.30
C ASN A 6 11.82 -40.62 -51.18
N CYS A 7 12.91 -40.15 -50.56
CA CYS A 7 14.19 -39.76 -51.15
C CYS A 7 14.84 -40.79 -52.12
N THR A 8 14.56 -42.08 -51.98
CA THR A 8 15.08 -43.15 -52.86
C THR A 8 14.39 -43.22 -54.23
N ALA A 9 13.29 -42.50 -54.45
CA ALA A 9 12.59 -42.49 -55.73
C ALA A 9 13.32 -41.68 -56.82
N CYS A 10 14.23 -40.77 -56.44
CA CYS A 10 14.88 -39.82 -57.36
C CYS A 10 16.41 -39.96 -57.44
N HIS A 11 17.02 -40.86 -56.66
CA HIS A 11 18.48 -41.03 -56.60
C HIS A 11 18.87 -42.52 -56.60
N GLY A 12 18.90 -43.12 -57.79
CA GLY A 12 19.59 -44.40 -58.07
C GLY A 12 21.03 -44.16 -58.52
N GLN A 13 21.93 -45.09 -58.16
CA GLN A 13 23.40 -45.01 -58.18
C GLN A 13 24.09 -44.90 -59.58
N SER A 14 23.50 -44.23 -60.57
CA SER A 14 24.06 -44.26 -61.93
C SER A 14 24.07 -42.94 -62.71
N GLU A 15 23.54 -41.82 -62.21
CA GLU A 15 23.57 -40.54 -62.95
C GLU A 15 23.97 -39.32 -62.07
N PRO A 16 24.89 -38.44 -62.55
CA PRO A 16 25.24 -37.20 -61.87
C PRO A 16 24.12 -36.16 -61.89
N PHE A 17 24.08 -35.32 -60.85
CA PHE A 17 23.03 -34.33 -60.54
C PHE A 17 22.72 -33.27 -61.63
N LEU A 18 23.53 -33.18 -62.68
CA LEU A 18 23.60 -32.03 -63.58
C LEU A 18 22.62 -32.08 -64.77
N THR A 19 21.92 -33.20 -65.00
CA THR A 19 21.02 -33.35 -66.16
C THR A 19 19.62 -32.74 -65.94
N VAL A 20 19.30 -32.27 -64.73
CA VAL A 20 18.02 -31.59 -64.43
C VAL A 20 18.21 -30.08 -64.41
N SER A 21 18.76 -29.52 -65.49
CA SER A 21 18.93 -28.09 -65.69
C SER A 21 17.62 -27.44 -66.16
N ALA A 22 16.65 -27.37 -65.25
CA ALA A 22 15.55 -26.43 -65.19
C ALA A 22 14.89 -26.70 -63.84
N PHE A 23 14.91 -25.74 -62.90
CA PHE A 23 14.31 -25.92 -61.58
C PHE A 23 12.78 -26.00 -61.73
N GLN A 24 12.27 -27.19 -62.05
CA GLN A 24 10.85 -27.48 -62.09
C GLN A 24 10.39 -27.60 -60.64
N HIS A 25 9.73 -26.55 -60.15
CA HIS A 25 9.13 -26.54 -58.82
C HIS A 25 8.30 -27.81 -58.61
N ASP A 26 7.51 -28.20 -59.61
CA ASP A 26 6.61 -29.36 -59.57
C ASP A 26 7.28 -30.71 -59.24
N THR A 27 8.60 -30.86 -59.45
CA THR A 27 9.32 -32.13 -59.23
C THR A 27 10.28 -32.12 -58.04
N ARG A 28 10.68 -30.94 -57.55
CA ARG A 28 11.67 -30.79 -56.46
C ARG A 28 11.18 -29.97 -55.26
N PHE A 29 10.32 -28.98 -55.48
CA PHE A 29 9.68 -28.16 -54.44
C PHE A 29 8.29 -27.72 -54.93
N PRO A 30 7.31 -28.65 -54.98
CA PRO A 30 6.02 -28.39 -55.61
C PRO A 30 5.27 -27.30 -54.84
N LEU A 31 4.93 -26.22 -55.55
CA LEU A 31 4.22 -25.08 -54.98
C LEU A 31 2.73 -25.43 -54.86
N VAL A 32 2.36 -26.03 -53.74
CA VAL A 32 0.99 -26.46 -53.43
C VAL A 32 0.39 -25.64 -52.29
N GLY A 33 -0.94 -25.55 -52.24
CA GLY A 33 -1.64 -24.74 -51.23
C GLY A 33 -1.21 -23.27 -51.27
N VAL A 34 -0.99 -22.66 -50.10
CA VAL A 34 -0.61 -21.23 -49.98
C VAL A 34 0.70 -20.88 -50.71
N HIS A 35 1.60 -21.85 -50.93
CA HIS A 35 2.84 -21.63 -51.69
C HIS A 35 2.62 -21.52 -53.19
N GLY A 36 1.55 -22.14 -53.72
CA GLY A 36 1.13 -22.02 -55.12
C GLY A 36 0.51 -20.66 -55.46
N GLU A 37 0.12 -19.88 -54.45
CA GLU A 37 -0.48 -18.55 -54.60
C GLU A 37 0.52 -17.42 -54.41
N GLN A 38 1.78 -17.72 -54.03
CA GLN A 38 2.80 -16.69 -53.80
C GLN A 38 3.37 -16.16 -55.11
N GLN A 39 3.59 -14.84 -55.17
CA GLN A 39 4.29 -14.23 -56.30
C GLN A 39 5.77 -14.64 -56.32
N CYS A 40 6.36 -14.80 -57.51
CA CYS A 40 7.75 -15.24 -57.69
C CYS A 40 8.74 -14.41 -56.85
N ARG A 41 8.51 -13.10 -56.74
CA ARG A 41 9.35 -12.15 -55.97
C ARG A 41 9.21 -12.28 -54.45
N GLY A 42 8.19 -12.98 -53.96
CA GLY A 42 8.04 -13.35 -52.55
C GLY A 42 9.06 -14.41 -52.12
N CYS A 43 9.57 -15.21 -53.07
CA CYS A 43 10.61 -16.21 -52.80
C CYS A 43 11.97 -15.82 -53.42
N HIS A 44 11.97 -15.03 -54.50
CA HIS A 44 13.17 -14.58 -55.23
C HIS A 44 13.37 -13.06 -55.07
N HIS A 45 13.75 -12.63 -53.87
CA HIS A 45 13.93 -11.21 -53.55
C HIS A 45 14.98 -10.54 -54.45
N THR A 46 14.72 -9.30 -54.85
CA THR A 46 15.60 -8.52 -55.72
C THR A 46 16.97 -8.30 -55.07
N ALA A 47 18.02 -8.22 -55.90
CA ALA A 47 19.41 -8.04 -55.47
C ALA A 47 19.98 -9.16 -54.56
N THR A 48 19.38 -10.36 -54.57
CA THR A 48 19.96 -11.56 -53.96
C THR A 48 20.56 -12.47 -55.04
N PRO A 49 21.52 -13.36 -54.73
CA PRO A 49 22.03 -14.35 -55.70
C PRO A 49 20.92 -15.25 -56.29
N THR A 50 19.78 -15.35 -55.60
CA THR A 50 18.61 -16.12 -55.99
C THR A 50 17.47 -15.24 -56.55
N SER A 51 17.71 -13.97 -56.90
CA SER A 51 16.65 -13.11 -57.47
C SER A 51 16.21 -13.62 -58.84
N VAL A 52 15.02 -13.20 -59.29
CA VAL A 52 14.53 -13.54 -60.64
C VAL A 52 15.54 -13.05 -61.69
N GLU A 53 16.10 -11.86 -61.49
CA GLU A 53 17.08 -11.25 -62.38
C GLU A 53 18.44 -11.97 -62.34
N ALA A 54 18.88 -12.45 -61.17
CA ALA A 54 20.14 -13.19 -61.01
C ALA A 54 20.05 -14.63 -61.54
N LEU A 55 18.89 -15.28 -61.46
CA LEU A 55 18.71 -16.64 -62.00
C LEU A 55 18.69 -16.67 -63.54
N HIS A 56 18.27 -15.58 -64.18
CA HIS A 56 18.30 -15.46 -65.65
C HIS A 56 19.72 -15.43 -66.23
N THR A 57 20.74 -15.02 -65.46
CA THR A 57 22.13 -14.93 -65.93
C THR A 57 22.91 -16.23 -65.76
N ARG A 58 22.26 -17.34 -65.36
CA ARG A 58 22.85 -18.68 -65.14
C ARG A 58 24.09 -18.66 -64.22
N PRO A 59 23.97 -18.18 -62.97
CA PRO A 59 25.04 -18.32 -61.98
C PRO A 59 25.40 -19.81 -61.79
N ASP A 60 26.66 -20.07 -61.43
CA ASP A 60 27.14 -21.42 -61.12
C ASP A 60 26.23 -22.04 -60.03
N PRO A 61 25.56 -23.17 -60.32
CA PRO A 61 24.65 -23.82 -59.37
C PRO A 61 25.32 -24.21 -58.05
N THR A 62 26.63 -24.43 -58.04
CA THR A 62 27.41 -24.73 -56.83
C THR A 62 27.53 -23.52 -55.90
N GLN A 63 27.33 -22.30 -56.40
CA GLN A 63 27.39 -21.06 -55.62
C GLN A 63 26.06 -20.68 -54.97
N LEU A 64 24.93 -21.26 -55.40
CA LEU A 64 23.59 -20.90 -54.88
C LEU A 64 23.15 -21.74 -53.68
N GLY A 65 23.71 -22.95 -53.51
CA GLY A 65 23.36 -23.88 -52.44
C GLY A 65 21.92 -24.40 -52.50
N VAL A 66 21.59 -25.38 -51.65
CA VAL A 66 20.20 -25.87 -51.49
C VAL A 66 19.42 -24.90 -50.62
N ARG A 67 18.30 -24.36 -51.14
CA ARG A 67 17.37 -23.57 -50.33
C ARG A 67 16.47 -24.48 -49.52
N THR A 68 16.25 -24.07 -48.28
CA THR A 68 15.63 -24.87 -47.23
C THR A 68 14.58 -24.03 -46.51
N CYS A 69 13.75 -24.66 -45.66
CA CYS A 69 12.57 -24.00 -45.10
C CYS A 69 12.89 -22.68 -44.37
N SER A 70 14.02 -22.63 -43.64
CA SER A 70 14.45 -21.45 -42.89
C SER A 70 15.08 -20.35 -43.75
N ALA A 71 15.41 -20.61 -45.02
CA ALA A 71 15.87 -19.58 -45.95
C ALA A 71 14.74 -18.61 -46.35
N CYS A 72 13.49 -18.96 -46.02
CA CYS A 72 12.30 -18.19 -46.38
C CYS A 72 11.38 -17.93 -45.17
N HIS A 73 11.33 -18.84 -44.19
CA HIS A 73 10.43 -18.73 -43.04
C HIS A 73 11.20 -18.44 -41.75
N GLY A 74 10.77 -17.42 -41.02
CA GLY A 74 11.17 -17.21 -39.63
C GLY A 74 10.62 -18.31 -38.74
N SER A 75 11.44 -18.83 -37.83
CA SER A 75 11.02 -19.85 -36.88
C SER A 75 10.47 -19.22 -35.60
N PRO A 76 9.36 -19.72 -35.04
CA PRO A 76 8.90 -19.33 -33.70
C PRO A 76 9.75 -19.96 -32.59
N HIS A 77 10.66 -20.89 -32.92
CA HIS A 77 11.58 -21.51 -31.97
C HIS A 77 12.85 -20.66 -31.80
N PRO A 78 13.44 -20.62 -30.60
CA PRO A 78 14.71 -19.94 -30.41
C PRO A 78 15.79 -20.61 -31.26
N GLU A 79 16.74 -19.80 -31.78
CA GLU A 79 17.84 -20.26 -32.64
C GLU A 79 18.62 -21.43 -32.02
N THR A 80 18.81 -21.39 -30.69
CA THR A 80 19.43 -22.45 -29.91
C THR A 80 18.73 -23.81 -30.09
N MET A 81 17.41 -23.84 -30.18
CA MET A 81 16.65 -25.08 -30.37
C MET A 81 16.85 -25.64 -31.77
N ILE A 82 16.87 -24.78 -32.80
CA ILE A 82 17.04 -25.16 -34.20
C ILE A 82 18.44 -25.75 -34.41
N GLN A 83 19.47 -25.03 -33.95
CA GLN A 83 20.86 -25.48 -33.97
C GLN A 83 21.04 -26.84 -33.31
N ARG A 84 20.46 -27.01 -32.11
CA ARG A 84 20.57 -28.27 -31.38
C ARG A 84 19.80 -29.40 -32.05
N ALA A 85 18.62 -29.15 -32.61
CA ALA A 85 17.86 -30.14 -33.35
C ALA A 85 18.62 -30.62 -34.61
N ALA A 86 19.24 -29.70 -35.36
CA ALA A 86 20.08 -30.04 -36.51
C ALA A 86 21.29 -30.89 -36.14
N LEU A 87 22.04 -30.46 -35.12
CA LEU A 87 23.19 -31.22 -34.60
C LEU A 87 22.77 -32.64 -34.18
N GLN A 88 21.63 -32.77 -33.51
CA GLN A 88 21.14 -34.06 -33.03
C GLN A 88 20.60 -34.96 -34.15
N GLY A 89 20.00 -34.36 -35.19
CA GLY A 89 19.53 -35.06 -36.37
C GLY A 89 20.61 -35.34 -37.42
N GLY A 90 21.80 -34.76 -37.27
CA GLY A 90 22.87 -34.86 -38.28
C GLY A 90 22.51 -34.17 -39.61
N VAL A 91 21.69 -33.11 -39.56
CA VAL A 91 21.17 -32.39 -40.73
C VAL A 91 21.55 -30.92 -40.66
N ALA A 92 21.43 -30.19 -41.78
CA ALA A 92 21.59 -28.74 -41.74
C ALA A 92 20.51 -28.09 -40.86
N GLU A 93 20.81 -26.95 -40.22
CA GLU A 93 19.84 -26.19 -39.37
C GLU A 93 18.49 -26.02 -40.04
N SER A 94 18.55 -25.76 -41.33
CA SER A 94 17.40 -25.49 -42.15
C SER A 94 16.57 -26.71 -42.57
N GLU A 95 17.11 -27.91 -42.38
CA GLU A 95 16.44 -29.19 -42.60
C GLU A 95 15.87 -29.76 -41.29
N SER A 96 16.31 -29.24 -40.13
CA SER A 96 15.90 -29.71 -38.80
C SER A 96 14.40 -29.62 -38.54
N CYS A 97 13.69 -28.70 -39.20
CA CYS A 97 12.24 -28.55 -39.10
C CYS A 97 11.50 -29.85 -39.46
N GLY A 98 12.03 -30.58 -40.45
CA GLY A 98 11.45 -31.84 -40.93
C GLY A 98 11.53 -32.99 -39.93
N LEU A 99 12.41 -32.88 -38.91
CA LEU A 99 12.53 -33.88 -37.85
C LEU A 99 11.32 -33.90 -36.91
N CYS A 100 10.56 -32.80 -36.87
CA CYS A 100 9.44 -32.62 -35.93
C CYS A 100 8.10 -32.30 -36.61
N HIS A 101 8.11 -31.71 -37.82
CA HIS A 101 6.92 -31.13 -38.47
C HIS A 101 6.49 -31.79 -39.80
N ARG A 102 7.02 -32.97 -40.18
CA ARG A 102 6.55 -33.67 -41.41
C ARG A 102 5.18 -34.31 -41.23
N ASP A 103 4.30 -34.14 -42.22
CA ASP A 103 2.93 -34.68 -42.23
C ASP A 103 2.84 -36.22 -42.24
N SER A 104 3.91 -36.93 -42.62
CA SER A 104 3.94 -38.40 -42.69
C SER A 104 4.26 -39.11 -41.36
N HIS A 105 4.26 -38.43 -40.21
CA HIS A 105 4.81 -38.98 -38.96
C HIS A 105 3.76 -39.20 -37.87
N ARG A 106 2.85 -40.15 -38.13
CA ARG A 106 2.22 -40.89 -37.03
C ARG A 106 3.25 -41.71 -36.23
N ASP A 107 4.43 -42.01 -36.81
CA ASP A 107 5.36 -43.01 -36.25
C ASP A 107 6.85 -42.60 -36.15
N GLY A 108 7.24 -41.36 -36.48
CA GLY A 108 8.66 -40.95 -36.53
C GLY A 108 8.94 -39.66 -35.77
N PHE A 109 9.07 -39.74 -34.44
CA PHE A 109 9.65 -38.65 -33.66
C PHE A 109 11.17 -38.79 -33.66
N LEU A 110 11.89 -37.66 -33.58
CA LEU A 110 13.32 -37.66 -33.23
C LEU A 110 13.50 -38.52 -31.96
N VAL A 111 14.09 -39.71 -32.14
CA VAL A 111 14.36 -40.62 -31.03
C VAL A 111 15.57 -40.08 -30.30
N LEU A 112 15.34 -39.58 -29.09
CA LEU A 112 16.37 -38.98 -28.26
C LEU A 112 16.72 -39.95 -27.15
N ASP A 113 18.02 -40.20 -26.97
CA ASP A 113 18.49 -40.69 -25.68
C ASP A 113 18.25 -39.62 -24.60
N GLU A 114 18.44 -40.00 -23.34
CA GLU A 114 18.18 -39.10 -22.22
C GLU A 114 19.04 -37.82 -22.25
N ALA A 115 20.30 -37.92 -22.67
CA ALA A 115 21.22 -36.80 -22.70
C ALA A 115 20.85 -35.80 -23.80
N ALA A 116 20.54 -36.31 -24.99
CA ALA A 116 20.04 -35.56 -26.13
C ALA A 116 18.69 -34.88 -25.82
N ASN A 117 17.79 -35.59 -25.15
CA ASN A 117 16.51 -35.05 -24.70
C ASN A 117 16.70 -33.86 -23.74
N ARG A 118 17.58 -33.99 -22.73
CA ARG A 118 17.90 -32.91 -21.79
C ARG A 118 18.50 -31.68 -22.50
N ARG A 119 19.39 -31.91 -23.47
CA ARG A 119 20.01 -30.83 -24.25
C ARG A 119 19.00 -30.09 -25.12
N LEU A 120 18.08 -30.81 -25.77
CA LEU A 120 17.05 -30.20 -26.61
C LEU A 120 16.04 -29.39 -25.77
N HIS A 121 15.64 -29.89 -24.61
CA HIS A 121 14.81 -29.16 -23.63
C HIS A 121 15.50 -27.88 -23.12
N ALA A 122 16.79 -27.96 -22.77
CA ALA A 122 17.54 -26.76 -22.38
C ALA A 122 17.60 -25.74 -23.52
N ALA A 123 17.77 -26.20 -24.76
CA ALA A 123 17.83 -25.36 -25.95
C ALA A 123 16.48 -24.73 -26.33
N SER A 124 15.36 -25.35 -25.93
CA SER A 124 14.01 -24.81 -26.12
C SER A 124 13.63 -23.76 -25.08
N GLY A 125 14.52 -23.45 -24.12
CA GLY A 125 14.23 -22.52 -23.02
C GLY A 125 13.59 -23.17 -21.79
N PHE A 126 13.49 -24.50 -21.73
CA PHE A 126 12.98 -25.24 -20.57
C PHE A 126 13.94 -26.37 -20.16
N PRO A 127 15.06 -26.07 -19.47
CA PRO A 127 15.97 -27.11 -19.01
C PRO A 127 15.28 -28.03 -17.99
N LEU A 128 15.41 -29.35 -18.19
CA LEU A 128 14.91 -30.37 -17.26
C LEU A 128 15.78 -30.46 -16.00
N ALA A 129 15.70 -29.43 -15.17
CA ALA A 129 16.34 -29.33 -13.86
C ALA A 129 15.34 -29.61 -12.73
N LYS A 130 15.83 -29.96 -11.53
CA LYS A 130 14.97 -30.10 -10.34
C LYS A 130 14.23 -28.78 -10.09
N PRO A 131 12.94 -28.79 -9.68
CA PRO A 131 12.13 -29.95 -9.33
C PRO A 131 11.48 -30.64 -10.55
N HIS A 132 11.50 -30.02 -11.73
CA HIS A 132 10.79 -30.50 -12.92
C HIS A 132 11.45 -31.71 -13.61
N SER A 133 12.72 -32.00 -13.33
CA SER A 133 13.45 -33.12 -13.93
C SER A 133 12.90 -34.51 -13.57
N GLY A 134 12.06 -34.62 -12.55
CA GLY A 134 11.39 -35.86 -12.13
C GLY A 134 9.88 -35.87 -12.41
N VAL A 135 9.38 -34.92 -13.21
CA VAL A 135 7.97 -34.86 -13.59
C VAL A 135 7.74 -35.77 -14.80
N GLU A 136 6.75 -36.65 -14.72
CA GLU A 136 6.32 -37.51 -15.82
C GLU A 136 6.06 -36.72 -17.11
N CYS A 137 6.58 -37.20 -18.23
CA CYS A 137 6.51 -36.52 -19.54
C CYS A 137 5.08 -36.13 -19.93
N GLN A 138 4.10 -36.97 -19.58
CA GLN A 138 2.68 -36.80 -19.90
C GLN A 138 2.05 -35.59 -19.21
N LYS A 139 2.61 -35.13 -18.09
CA LYS A 139 2.15 -33.92 -17.40
C LYS A 139 2.49 -32.65 -18.18
N CYS A 140 3.43 -32.73 -19.11
CA CYS A 140 3.83 -31.62 -19.98
C CYS A 140 3.39 -31.82 -21.44
N HIS A 141 3.38 -33.08 -21.91
CA HIS A 141 3.13 -33.46 -23.29
C HIS A 141 1.94 -34.42 -23.43
N LEU A 142 0.96 -34.04 -24.25
CA LEU A 142 -0.28 -34.81 -24.40
C LEU A 142 -0.08 -36.06 -25.28
N GLY A 143 -0.41 -37.25 -24.78
CA GLY A 143 -0.38 -38.49 -25.58
C GLY A 143 1.00 -39.14 -25.75
N ILE A 144 2.01 -38.77 -24.95
CA ILE A 144 3.26 -39.54 -24.85
C ILE A 144 3.02 -40.81 -24.01
N GLY A 145 3.36 -42.00 -24.53
CA GLY A 145 3.29 -43.26 -23.77
C GLY A 145 1.93 -43.98 -23.78
N THR A 146 0.92 -43.46 -24.46
CA THR A 146 -0.37 -44.14 -24.67
C THR A 146 -0.54 -44.50 -26.16
N ARG A 147 -0.86 -45.77 -26.47
CA ARG A 147 -1.22 -46.19 -27.84
C ARG A 147 -2.62 -45.71 -28.28
N ALA A 148 -3.43 -45.20 -27.35
CA ALA A 148 -4.80 -44.77 -27.63
C ALA A 148 -4.85 -43.27 -28.02
N PRO A 149 -5.67 -42.89 -29.01
CA PRO A 149 -5.91 -41.49 -29.34
C PRO A 149 -6.65 -40.82 -28.18
N VAL A 150 -6.03 -39.81 -27.57
CA VAL A 150 -6.69 -38.94 -26.60
C VAL A 150 -7.48 -37.91 -27.41
N GLU A 151 -8.73 -38.22 -27.74
CA GLU A 151 -9.64 -37.30 -28.41
C GLU A 151 -10.39 -36.41 -27.39
N PRO A 152 -10.70 -35.15 -27.74
CA PRO A 152 -10.23 -34.44 -28.92
C PRO A 152 -8.89 -33.77 -28.60
N VAL A 153 -7.98 -33.68 -29.57
CA VAL A 153 -6.75 -32.85 -29.53
C VAL A 153 -5.47 -33.55 -29.04
N ALA A 154 -4.84 -34.32 -29.93
CA ALA A 154 -3.38 -34.31 -30.08
C ALA A 154 -2.88 -34.79 -31.47
N THR A 155 -3.63 -34.60 -32.55
CA THR A 155 -3.14 -34.92 -33.92
C THR A 155 -2.11 -33.92 -34.43
N ARG A 156 -1.98 -32.75 -33.79
CA ARG A 156 -1.04 -31.69 -34.19
C ARG A 156 0.13 -31.60 -33.21
N HIS A 157 1.35 -31.48 -33.75
CA HIS A 157 2.60 -31.39 -32.97
C HIS A 157 2.52 -30.33 -31.85
N ALA A 158 2.00 -29.13 -32.14
CA ALA A 158 1.90 -28.03 -31.18
C ALA A 158 0.98 -28.30 -29.98
N ALA A 159 -0.04 -29.17 -30.14
CA ALA A 159 -0.90 -29.56 -29.03
C ALA A 159 -0.22 -30.59 -28.10
N ARG A 160 0.55 -31.51 -28.70
CA ARG A 160 1.32 -32.53 -27.98
C ARG A 160 2.58 -31.96 -27.33
N PHE A 161 3.21 -30.98 -27.97
CA PHE A 161 4.40 -30.27 -27.51
C PHE A 161 4.14 -28.77 -27.47
N PRO A 162 3.41 -28.26 -26.46
CA PRO A 162 3.19 -26.84 -26.32
C PRO A 162 4.53 -26.19 -25.99
N GLY A 163 5.03 -25.33 -26.87
CA GLY A 163 6.23 -24.54 -26.61
C GLY A 163 5.98 -23.67 -25.39
N ARG A 164 6.78 -23.88 -24.33
CA ARG A 164 6.66 -23.18 -23.05
C ARG A 164 8.03 -22.72 -22.62
N ASP A 165 8.10 -21.52 -22.07
CA ASP A 165 9.31 -20.96 -21.49
C ASP A 165 9.36 -21.25 -19.97
N ALA A 166 10.55 -21.46 -19.41
CA ALA A 166 10.73 -21.76 -17.98
C ALA A 166 10.25 -20.63 -17.03
N GLN A 167 10.04 -19.42 -17.54
CA GLN A 167 9.52 -18.28 -16.77
C GLN A 167 7.99 -18.25 -16.74
N GLN A 168 7.31 -18.99 -17.62
CA GLN A 168 5.84 -19.03 -17.73
C GLN A 168 5.21 -19.99 -16.71
N CYS A 169 5.50 -19.80 -15.43
CA CYS A 169 5.05 -20.66 -14.33
C CYS A 169 3.53 -20.91 -14.36
N ALA A 170 2.75 -19.87 -14.67
CA ALA A 170 1.29 -19.90 -14.73
C ALA A 170 0.71 -20.78 -15.86
N ALA A 171 1.53 -21.19 -16.83
CA ALA A 171 1.10 -22.14 -17.87
C ALA A 171 0.83 -23.55 -17.32
N CYS A 172 1.39 -23.87 -16.14
CA CYS A 172 1.23 -25.17 -15.48
C CYS A 172 0.74 -25.04 -14.03
N HIS A 173 1.14 -23.98 -13.31
CA HIS A 173 0.80 -23.80 -11.90
C HIS A 173 -0.32 -22.77 -11.71
N ALA A 174 -1.33 -23.14 -10.93
CA ALA A 174 -2.35 -22.19 -10.49
C ALA A 174 -1.73 -21.12 -9.57
N ASP A 175 -2.18 -19.87 -9.70
CA ASP A 175 -1.72 -18.77 -8.84
C ASP A 175 -2.43 -18.81 -7.47
N PRO A 176 -1.72 -19.14 -6.36
CA PRO A 176 -2.32 -19.16 -5.03
C PRO A 176 -2.66 -17.76 -4.50
N HIS A 177 -2.20 -16.69 -5.16
CA HIS A 177 -2.51 -15.31 -4.82
C HIS A 177 -3.77 -14.78 -5.51
N GLY A 178 -4.42 -15.57 -6.37
CA GLY A 178 -5.66 -15.19 -7.03
C GLY A 178 -5.53 -13.95 -7.91
N GLY A 179 -4.41 -13.80 -8.61
CA GLY A 179 -4.17 -12.71 -9.55
C GLY A 179 -3.68 -11.40 -8.94
N GLN A 180 -3.46 -11.34 -7.61
CA GLN A 180 -3.04 -10.10 -6.96
C GLN A 180 -1.70 -9.54 -7.48
N PHE A 181 -0.82 -10.39 -8.00
CA PHE A 181 0.46 -10.00 -8.58
C PHE A 181 0.50 -10.15 -10.10
N SER A 182 -0.66 -10.34 -10.74
CA SER A 182 -0.75 -10.38 -12.19
C SER A 182 -0.79 -8.98 -12.77
N GLU A 183 0.05 -8.73 -13.79
CA GLU A 183 0.05 -7.52 -14.59
C GLU A 183 -0.13 -7.92 -16.06
N ARG A 184 -1.16 -7.37 -16.72
CA ARG A 184 -1.54 -7.71 -18.12
C ARG A 184 -1.65 -9.22 -18.36
N GLY A 185 -2.18 -9.96 -17.37
CA GLY A 185 -2.37 -11.41 -17.45
C GLY A 185 -1.10 -12.24 -17.23
N ARG A 186 0.02 -11.64 -16.81
CA ARG A 186 1.28 -12.35 -16.51
C ARG A 186 1.65 -12.17 -15.04
N SER A 187 2.17 -13.23 -14.42
CA SER A 187 2.64 -13.20 -13.04
C SER A 187 4.13 -13.50 -13.00
N ASP A 188 4.93 -12.57 -12.45
CA ASP A 188 6.36 -12.78 -12.23
C ASP A 188 6.59 -13.43 -10.86
N CYS A 189 6.40 -14.75 -10.79
CA CYS A 189 6.54 -15.52 -9.56
C CYS A 189 7.96 -15.42 -8.98
N ARG A 190 8.97 -15.31 -9.85
CA ARG A 190 10.40 -15.37 -9.47
C ARG A 190 10.89 -14.14 -8.73
N ARG A 191 10.14 -13.05 -8.75
CA ARG A 191 10.40 -11.87 -7.93
C ARG A 191 10.31 -12.17 -6.43
N CYS A 192 9.52 -13.17 -6.04
CA CYS A 192 9.24 -13.52 -4.64
C CYS A 192 9.50 -14.99 -4.32
N HIS A 193 9.57 -15.88 -5.32
CA HIS A 193 9.74 -17.32 -5.12
C HIS A 193 10.98 -17.83 -5.83
N ASP A 194 11.70 -18.76 -5.19
CA ASP A 194 12.78 -19.47 -5.85
C ASP A 194 12.21 -20.62 -6.71
N ALA A 195 12.82 -20.85 -7.88
CA ALA A 195 12.35 -21.86 -8.83
C ALA A 195 12.66 -23.31 -8.41
N HIS A 196 13.64 -23.50 -7.52
CA HIS A 196 13.98 -24.81 -6.95
C HIS A 196 13.23 -25.06 -5.64
N ARG A 197 12.95 -24.00 -4.89
CA ARG A 197 12.22 -24.02 -3.62
C ARG A 197 11.19 -22.89 -3.55
N PHE A 198 9.97 -23.19 -3.98
CA PHE A 198 8.90 -22.20 -4.04
C PHE A 198 8.40 -21.72 -2.66
N ALA A 199 8.52 -22.57 -1.63
CA ALA A 199 8.08 -22.26 -0.27
C ALA A 199 9.21 -22.50 0.76
N PRO A 200 9.44 -21.56 1.70
CA PRO A 200 8.81 -20.24 1.80
C PRO A 200 9.24 -19.29 0.67
N ALA A 201 8.50 -18.20 0.46
CA ALA A 201 8.92 -17.14 -0.44
C ALA A 201 10.25 -16.53 0.03
N VAL A 202 11.09 -16.10 -0.92
CA VAL A 202 12.34 -15.36 -0.67
C VAL A 202 12.10 -13.87 -0.42
N PHE A 203 10.85 -13.46 -0.22
CA PHE A 203 10.47 -12.09 0.07
C PHE A 203 10.75 -11.74 1.54
N ASP A 204 11.86 -11.02 1.76
CA ASP A 204 12.38 -10.67 3.08
C ASP A 204 12.05 -9.21 3.48
N LEU A 205 12.59 -8.77 4.63
CA LEU A 205 12.46 -7.38 5.09
C LEU A 205 13.09 -6.36 4.13
N GLY A 206 14.19 -6.74 3.45
CA GLY A 206 14.83 -5.89 2.46
C GLY A 206 13.94 -5.67 1.24
N ALA A 207 13.24 -6.72 0.78
CA ALA A 207 12.23 -6.64 -0.25
C ALA A 207 11.02 -5.82 0.20
N HIS A 208 10.57 -6.00 1.44
CA HIS A 208 9.48 -5.20 2.00
C HIS A 208 9.82 -3.70 2.10
N ALA A 209 11.08 -3.36 2.38
CA ALA A 209 11.54 -1.97 2.46
C ALA A 209 11.46 -1.22 1.12
N ARG A 210 11.40 -1.93 -0.01
CA ARG A 210 11.22 -1.33 -1.35
C ARG A 210 9.75 -1.11 -1.72
N THR A 211 8.81 -1.48 -0.85
CA THR A 211 7.38 -1.26 -1.06
C THR A 211 6.96 0.12 -0.57
N ALA A 212 5.68 0.46 -0.78
CA ALA A 212 5.10 1.70 -0.27
C ALA A 212 4.91 1.73 1.26
N PHE A 213 5.29 0.68 1.98
CA PHE A 213 5.23 0.61 3.45
C PHE A 213 6.45 -0.13 4.02
N PRO A 214 7.60 0.55 4.18
CA PRO A 214 8.76 -0.06 4.83
C PRO A 214 8.49 -0.40 6.29
N LEU A 215 8.75 -1.64 6.70
CA LEU A 215 8.63 -2.05 8.10
C LEU A 215 9.79 -1.48 8.91
N THR A 216 9.48 -0.68 9.92
CA THR A 216 10.46 -0.05 10.81
C THR A 216 10.10 -0.30 12.28
N GLY A 217 11.12 -0.28 13.14
CA GLY A 217 10.93 -0.51 14.58
C GLY A 217 10.29 -1.85 14.88
N ALA A 218 9.33 -1.87 15.82
CA ALA A 218 8.67 -3.09 16.28
C ALA A 218 7.89 -3.83 15.17
N HIS A 219 7.50 -3.13 14.10
CA HIS A 219 6.79 -3.76 12.97
C HIS A 219 7.64 -4.78 12.21
N GLN A 220 8.98 -4.73 12.30
CA GLN A 220 9.86 -5.70 11.65
C GLN A 220 9.72 -7.12 12.22
N ALA A 221 9.30 -7.23 13.49
CA ALA A 221 9.06 -8.51 14.15
C ALA A 221 7.63 -9.05 13.94
N VAL A 222 6.76 -8.28 13.26
CA VAL A 222 5.37 -8.67 13.04
C VAL A 222 5.27 -9.61 11.85
N GLY A 223 4.73 -10.81 12.06
CA GLY A 223 4.51 -11.76 10.99
C GLY A 223 3.52 -11.24 9.94
N CYS A 224 3.73 -11.60 8.66
CA CYS A 224 2.97 -11.07 7.53
C CYS A 224 1.44 -11.19 7.70
N ARG A 225 0.99 -12.22 8.44
CA ARG A 225 -0.44 -12.54 8.65
C ARG A 225 -1.19 -11.52 9.51
N SER A 226 -0.47 -10.74 10.30
CA SER A 226 -1.05 -9.73 11.19
C SER A 226 -1.48 -8.47 10.44
N CYS A 227 -0.97 -8.25 9.23
CA CYS A 227 -1.35 -7.11 8.37
C CYS A 227 -2.03 -7.58 7.07
N HIS A 228 -1.54 -8.68 6.51
CA HIS A 228 -2.12 -9.30 5.31
C HIS A 228 -3.10 -10.40 5.72
N HIS A 229 -4.32 -9.98 6.04
CA HIS A 229 -5.39 -10.88 6.44
C HIS A 229 -5.92 -11.71 5.27
N THR A 230 -6.50 -12.85 5.59
CA THR A 230 -7.19 -13.69 4.63
C THR A 230 -8.60 -13.16 4.47
N VAL A 231 -9.02 -12.77 3.27
CA VAL A 231 -10.38 -12.30 3.01
C VAL A 231 -10.94 -13.03 1.80
N ARG A 232 -11.91 -13.92 2.03
CA ARG A 232 -13.01 -14.19 1.09
C ARG A 232 -14.28 -14.59 1.87
N PRO A 233 -15.38 -13.84 1.73
CA PRO A 233 -16.73 -14.36 2.00
C PRO A 233 -17.02 -15.48 0.99
N GLY A 234 -17.40 -16.68 1.46
CA GLY A 234 -17.89 -17.78 0.61
C GLY A 234 -16.86 -18.80 0.09
N ALA A 235 -15.61 -18.74 0.55
CA ALA A 235 -14.57 -19.68 0.16
C ALA A 235 -14.72 -21.05 0.85
N LYS A 236 -14.71 -22.16 0.10
CA LYS A 236 -14.61 -23.53 0.63
C LYS A 236 -13.28 -23.73 1.36
N VAL A 237 -13.21 -24.70 2.27
CA VAL A 237 -11.96 -25.06 2.97
C VAL A 237 -10.88 -25.38 1.94
N GLY A 238 -9.83 -24.54 1.88
CA GLY A 238 -8.78 -24.57 0.83
C GLY A 238 -8.73 -23.34 -0.10
N GLU A 239 -9.75 -22.47 -0.10
CA GLU A 239 -9.90 -21.33 -1.03
C GLU A 239 -9.56 -19.96 -0.41
N SER A 240 -9.00 -19.96 0.79
CA SER A 240 -8.75 -18.73 1.54
C SER A 240 -7.48 -18.02 1.03
N ILE A 241 -7.65 -16.94 0.26
CA ILE A 241 -6.55 -16.16 -0.33
C ILE A 241 -6.15 -15.02 0.60
N ARG A 242 -4.84 -14.87 0.82
CA ARG A 242 -4.27 -13.78 1.62
C ARG A 242 -4.21 -12.50 0.79
N THR A 243 -4.75 -11.41 1.31
CA THR A 243 -4.77 -10.12 0.62
C THR A 243 -3.50 -9.33 0.93
N PHE A 244 -2.67 -9.09 -0.09
CA PHE A 244 -1.45 -8.29 -0.02
C PHE A 244 -1.65 -6.86 -0.54
N LYS A 245 -2.47 -6.69 -1.58
CA LYS A 245 -2.82 -5.37 -2.12
C LYS A 245 -3.92 -4.71 -1.29
N GLY A 246 -3.81 -3.40 -1.06
CA GLY A 246 -4.83 -2.62 -0.35
C GLY A 246 -4.76 -2.68 1.17
N THR A 247 -3.74 -3.31 1.76
CA THR A 247 -3.50 -3.25 3.21
C THR A 247 -3.37 -1.79 3.67
N PRO A 248 -4.14 -1.36 4.70
CA PRO A 248 -4.06 0.00 5.23
C PRO A 248 -2.65 0.35 5.69
N LYS A 249 -2.20 1.57 5.36
CA LYS A 249 -0.87 2.08 5.74
C LYS A 249 -0.93 3.11 6.87
N ALA A 250 -2.10 3.70 7.13
CA ALA A 250 -2.27 4.62 8.23
C ALA A 250 -2.30 3.84 9.54
N CYS A 251 -1.72 4.39 10.62
CA CYS A 251 -1.70 3.76 11.95
C CYS A 251 -3.11 3.35 12.40
N ALA A 252 -4.09 4.23 12.18
CA ALA A 252 -5.50 4.00 12.53
C ALA A 252 -6.18 2.89 11.73
N GLY A 253 -5.57 2.42 10.63
CA GLY A 253 -6.07 1.28 9.85
C GLY A 253 -5.85 -0.06 10.54
N CYS A 254 -4.95 -0.14 11.52
CA CYS A 254 -4.67 -1.35 12.29
C CYS A 254 -4.75 -1.13 13.80
N HIS A 255 -4.41 0.07 14.29
CA HIS A 255 -4.42 0.42 15.70
C HIS A 255 -5.61 1.32 16.03
N VAL A 256 -6.30 1.01 17.13
CA VAL A 256 -7.37 1.87 17.65
C VAL A 256 -6.75 3.16 18.20
N ASP A 257 -7.33 4.31 17.84
CA ASP A 257 -6.96 5.58 18.45
C ASP A 257 -7.54 5.69 19.87
N VAL A 258 -6.68 5.45 20.86
CA VAL A 258 -7.04 5.55 22.29
C VAL A 258 -7.27 7.00 22.75
N HIS A 259 -6.96 7.99 21.91
CA HIS A 259 -7.17 9.40 22.19
C HIS A 259 -8.51 9.93 21.68
N ASP A 260 -9.27 9.13 20.92
CA ASP A 260 -10.61 9.48 20.44
C ASP A 260 -10.61 10.83 19.67
N GLY A 261 -9.63 10.99 18.78
CA GLY A 261 -9.47 12.16 17.91
C GLY A 261 -9.14 13.47 18.65
N ALA A 262 -8.82 13.42 19.95
CA ALA A 262 -8.59 14.62 20.76
C ALA A 262 -7.46 15.51 20.23
N PHE A 263 -6.46 14.90 19.58
CA PHE A 263 -5.30 15.60 19.03
C PHE A 263 -5.42 15.96 17.55
N ASP A 264 -6.55 15.66 16.91
CA ASP A 264 -6.86 16.03 15.52
C ASP A 264 -7.89 17.17 15.42
N ARG A 265 -8.25 17.78 16.56
CA ARG A 265 -9.19 18.91 16.61
C ARG A 265 -8.59 20.18 16.02
N LYS A 266 -9.46 21.09 15.56
CA LYS A 266 -9.09 22.41 15.05
C LYS A 266 -8.21 23.17 16.06
N GLY A 267 -7.13 23.77 15.59
CA GLY A 267 -6.16 24.49 16.43
C GLY A 267 -5.06 23.60 17.02
N ARG A 268 -4.95 22.34 16.58
CA ARG A 268 -3.79 21.48 16.87
C ARG A 268 -2.85 21.39 15.67
N PRO A 269 -1.54 21.18 15.91
CA PRO A 269 -0.59 20.99 14.83
C PRO A 269 -0.97 19.80 13.94
N VAL A 270 -1.25 20.05 12.67
CA VAL A 270 -1.52 18.98 11.69
C VAL A 270 -0.26 18.19 11.36
N ARG A 271 0.92 18.83 11.49
CA ARG A 271 2.25 18.27 11.21
C ARG A 271 3.27 18.74 12.27
N VAL A 272 4.27 17.90 12.55
CA VAL A 272 5.43 18.23 13.39
C VAL A 272 6.71 17.78 12.67
N GLY A 273 7.44 18.74 12.08
CA GLY A 273 8.52 18.43 11.15
C GLY A 273 7.96 17.77 9.89
N ASP A 274 8.37 16.53 9.60
CA ASP A 274 7.86 15.70 8.51
C ASP A 274 6.73 14.75 8.93
N ARG A 275 6.40 14.69 10.22
CA ARG A 275 5.49 13.69 10.80
C ARG A 275 4.03 14.18 10.82
N THR A 276 3.08 13.30 10.52
CA THR A 276 1.63 13.56 10.50
C THR A 276 0.85 12.48 11.25
N GLY A 277 -0.42 12.75 11.59
CA GLY A 277 -1.27 11.82 12.34
C GLY A 277 -0.64 11.37 13.66
N CYS A 278 -0.69 10.07 13.95
CA CYS A 278 -0.10 9.49 15.17
C CYS A 278 1.42 9.71 15.24
N ALA A 279 2.11 9.74 14.09
CA ALA A 279 3.56 9.87 14.03
C ALA A 279 4.08 11.23 14.53
N ARG A 280 3.20 12.23 14.70
CA ARG A 280 3.56 13.52 15.32
C ARG A 280 4.15 13.34 16.72
N CYS A 281 3.75 12.27 17.42
CA CYS A 281 4.21 11.95 18.77
C CYS A 281 4.74 10.51 18.88
N HIS A 282 4.10 9.54 18.22
CA HIS A 282 4.42 8.12 18.37
C HIS A 282 5.44 7.63 17.33
N GLY A 283 6.36 6.76 17.74
CA GLY A 283 7.32 6.11 16.85
C GLY A 283 6.93 4.67 16.50
N THR A 284 7.55 4.13 15.46
CA THR A 284 7.37 2.71 15.09
C THR A 284 8.21 1.77 15.96
N ALA A 285 9.28 2.27 16.59
CA ALA A 285 10.05 1.51 17.59
C ALA A 285 9.30 1.42 18.92
N SER A 286 8.61 2.49 19.33
CA SER A 286 7.78 2.54 20.52
C SER A 286 6.64 3.53 20.33
N PHE A 287 5.44 3.09 20.69
CA PHE A 287 4.26 3.95 20.77
C PHE A 287 4.16 4.70 22.10
N ARG A 288 5.05 4.44 23.06
CA ARG A 288 5.07 5.19 24.31
C ARG A 288 5.78 6.53 24.08
N ILE A 289 5.21 7.59 24.65
CA ILE A 289 5.84 8.90 24.71
C ILE A 289 6.24 9.18 26.15
N GLU A 290 7.41 9.76 26.34
CA GLU A 290 7.80 10.26 27.65
C GLU A 290 7.06 11.56 27.95
N SER A 291 6.50 11.67 29.17
CA SER A 291 5.64 12.80 29.53
C SER A 291 6.35 14.16 29.43
N ARG A 292 7.67 14.19 29.67
CA ARG A 292 8.51 15.39 29.55
C ARG A 292 8.57 15.97 28.14
N GLU A 293 8.26 15.19 27.12
CA GLU A 293 8.29 15.62 25.72
C GLU A 293 6.93 16.18 25.26
N PHE A 294 5.89 16.06 26.09
CA PHE A 294 4.55 16.50 25.76
C PHE A 294 4.28 17.95 26.19
N ASP A 295 4.26 18.84 25.20
CA ASP A 295 3.91 20.25 25.38
C ASP A 295 2.39 20.43 25.57
N HIS A 296 1.97 20.65 26.82
CA HIS A 296 0.57 20.88 27.18
C HIS A 296 -0.02 22.13 26.50
N ALA A 297 0.73 23.22 26.40
CA ALA A 297 0.23 24.46 25.80
C ALA A 297 -0.09 24.22 24.32
N ARG A 298 0.84 23.60 23.59
CA ARG A 298 0.69 23.32 22.16
C ARG A 298 -0.44 22.34 21.86
N TRP A 299 -0.56 21.27 22.63
CA TRP A 299 -1.48 20.16 22.31
C TRP A 299 -2.85 20.25 23.00
N THR A 300 -2.98 21.07 24.03
CA THR A 300 -4.26 21.23 24.76
C THR A 300 -4.74 22.68 24.80
N GLY A 301 -3.86 23.66 24.54
CA GLY A 301 -4.14 25.08 24.75
C GLY A 301 -4.03 25.51 26.22
N TYR A 302 -3.70 24.59 27.14
CA TYR A 302 -3.56 24.86 28.56
C TYR A 302 -2.08 24.82 28.96
N ALA A 303 -1.46 25.99 29.07
CA ALA A 303 -0.07 26.08 29.52
C ALA A 303 0.02 25.85 31.03
N LEU A 304 0.81 24.85 31.44
CA LEU A 304 1.07 24.57 32.86
C LEU A 304 1.99 25.65 33.44
N ARG A 305 1.39 26.67 34.08
CA ARG A 305 2.09 27.82 34.68
C ARG A 305 1.91 27.84 36.20
N GLY A 306 2.76 28.59 36.89
CA GLY A 306 2.70 28.75 38.34
C GLY A 306 2.65 27.40 39.06
N LYS A 307 1.71 27.27 40.02
CA LYS A 307 1.53 26.03 40.79
C LYS A 307 0.97 24.86 39.97
N HIS A 308 0.28 25.12 38.84
CA HIS A 308 -0.17 24.05 37.95
C HIS A 308 1.03 23.35 37.26
N GLY A 309 2.16 24.04 37.08
CA GLY A 309 3.41 23.47 36.56
C GLY A 309 4.01 22.38 37.44
N SER A 310 3.70 22.37 38.74
CA SER A 310 4.15 21.36 39.70
C SER A 310 3.08 20.31 40.02
N ALA A 311 1.91 20.38 39.37
CA ALA A 311 0.85 19.41 39.58
C ALA A 311 1.24 18.05 38.98
N THR A 312 0.98 16.99 39.73
CA THR A 312 1.05 15.63 39.21
C THR A 312 -0.06 15.40 38.19
N CYS A 313 0.20 14.54 37.20
CA CYS A 313 -0.77 14.24 36.15
C CYS A 313 -2.13 13.77 36.72
N ALA A 314 -2.10 13.08 37.86
CA ALA A 314 -3.28 12.51 38.49
C ALA A 314 -4.24 13.55 39.08
N GLN A 315 -3.74 14.75 39.40
CA GLN A 315 -4.55 15.84 39.97
C GLN A 315 -5.50 16.44 38.92
N CYS A 316 -5.10 16.45 37.64
CA CYS A 316 -5.93 16.98 36.55
C CYS A 316 -6.59 15.88 35.72
N HIS A 317 -5.93 14.73 35.54
CA HIS A 317 -6.43 13.62 34.75
C HIS A 317 -6.85 12.48 35.68
N PRO A 318 -8.12 12.38 36.12
CA PRO A 318 -8.55 11.31 37.02
C PRO A 318 -8.47 9.94 36.35
N LYS A 319 -8.45 8.89 37.18
CA LYS A 319 -8.56 7.53 36.67
C LYS A 319 -9.89 7.39 35.91
N SER A 320 -9.85 6.70 34.78
CA SER A 320 -11.01 6.45 33.94
C SER A 320 -11.21 4.96 33.78
N ALA A 321 -12.46 4.53 33.54
CA ALA A 321 -12.76 3.15 33.18
C ALA A 321 -11.83 2.69 32.04
N PRO A 322 -11.34 1.43 32.08
CA PRO A 322 -10.35 0.89 31.17
C PRO A 322 -10.99 0.58 29.82
N SER A 323 -11.44 1.60 29.09
CA SER A 323 -12.05 1.40 27.77
C SER A 323 -10.98 1.10 26.69
N HIS A 324 -9.73 1.56 26.89
CA HIS A 324 -8.69 1.55 25.85
C HIS A 324 -7.27 1.36 26.41
N GLY A 325 -7.06 0.36 27.27
CA GLY A 325 -5.70 -0.06 27.69
C GLY A 325 -4.93 0.90 28.62
N GLY A 326 -5.58 1.94 29.13
CA GLY A 326 -5.01 2.88 30.10
C GLY A 326 -5.96 3.15 31.26
N THR A 327 -5.41 3.36 32.46
CA THR A 327 -6.20 3.67 33.67
C THR A 327 -6.62 5.13 33.76
N ARG A 328 -6.27 5.99 32.79
CA ARG A 328 -6.38 7.47 32.91
C ARG A 328 -6.65 8.11 31.54
N ARG A 329 -7.61 9.04 31.45
CA ARG A 329 -8.00 9.75 30.22
C ARG A 329 -7.32 11.12 30.15
N PHE A 330 -6.28 11.24 29.31
CA PHE A 330 -5.51 12.48 29.14
C PHE A 330 -6.20 13.52 28.24
N ALA A 331 -7.10 13.10 27.36
CA ALA A 331 -7.74 13.95 26.36
C ALA A 331 -8.87 14.88 26.87
N ARG A 332 -9.30 14.76 28.13
CA ARG A 332 -10.61 15.30 28.57
C ARG A 332 -10.61 16.04 29.92
N ALA A 333 -9.47 16.51 30.40
CA ALA A 333 -9.45 17.37 31.59
C ALA A 333 -10.07 18.75 31.28
N SER A 334 -10.88 19.28 32.20
CA SER A 334 -11.44 20.63 32.06
C SER A 334 -10.36 21.67 32.35
N SER A 335 -10.24 22.67 31.48
CA SER A 335 -9.38 23.85 31.71
C SER A 335 -10.07 24.96 32.52
N LYS A 336 -11.36 24.79 32.84
CA LYS A 336 -12.13 25.79 33.61
C LYS A 336 -11.76 25.71 35.09
N CYS A 337 -11.38 26.84 35.70
CA CYS A 337 -10.98 26.92 37.11
C CYS A 337 -12.00 26.26 38.05
N ALA A 338 -13.30 26.56 37.87
CA ALA A 338 -14.39 26.06 38.70
C ALA A 338 -14.63 24.55 38.60
N ALA A 339 -14.04 23.85 37.61
CA ALA A 339 -14.14 22.39 37.52
C ALA A 339 -13.24 21.67 38.55
N CYS A 340 -12.24 22.36 39.09
CA CYS A 340 -11.29 21.81 40.06
C CYS A 340 -11.25 22.60 41.36
N HIS A 341 -11.45 23.92 41.29
CA HIS A 341 -11.40 24.82 42.44
C HIS A 341 -12.79 25.29 42.83
N ALA A 342 -13.10 25.20 44.12
CA ALA A 342 -14.31 25.82 44.68
C ALA A 342 -14.21 27.34 44.60
N ASP A 343 -15.32 28.01 44.30
CA ASP A 343 -15.39 29.48 44.27
C ASP A 343 -15.46 30.04 45.71
N PRO A 344 -14.40 30.69 46.22
CA PRO A 344 -14.40 31.27 47.57
C PRO A 344 -15.34 32.48 47.69
N HIS A 345 -15.79 33.05 46.58
CA HIS A 345 -16.71 34.19 46.56
C HIS A 345 -18.18 33.77 46.58
N ALA A 346 -18.49 32.47 46.60
CA ALA A 346 -19.85 31.93 46.62
C ALA A 346 -20.75 32.58 45.55
N GLY A 347 -20.24 32.72 44.33
CA GLY A 347 -21.00 33.19 43.18
C GLY A 347 -21.20 34.71 43.08
N GLN A 348 -20.64 35.52 43.99
CA GLN A 348 -20.81 36.98 43.98
C GLN A 348 -20.36 37.67 42.68
N PHE A 349 -19.48 37.03 41.90
CA PHE A 349 -18.96 37.54 40.63
C PHE A 349 -19.45 36.76 39.40
N GLN A 350 -20.43 35.86 39.57
CA GLN A 350 -20.99 35.12 38.46
C GLN A 350 -21.71 36.06 37.48
N ARG A 351 -21.52 35.79 36.19
CA ARG A 351 -22.31 36.37 35.10
C ARG A 351 -22.92 35.23 34.32
N GLN A 352 -24.25 35.20 34.20
CA GLN A 352 -24.98 34.12 33.53
C GLN A 352 -24.57 32.71 34.04
N GLY A 353 -24.42 32.57 35.37
CA GLY A 353 -24.03 31.30 36.01
C GLY A 353 -22.57 30.89 35.85
N ARG A 354 -21.68 31.77 35.37
CA ARG A 354 -20.24 31.48 35.20
C ARG A 354 -19.37 32.52 35.92
N THR A 355 -18.37 32.05 36.66
CA THR A 355 -17.32 32.90 37.25
C THR A 355 -16.10 32.87 36.34
N ASP A 356 -15.76 34.01 35.76
CA ASP A 356 -14.49 34.19 35.04
C ASP A 356 -13.41 34.67 36.01
N CYS A 357 -12.70 33.70 36.60
CA CYS A 357 -11.66 33.95 37.59
C CYS A 357 -10.50 34.77 37.01
N ALA A 358 -10.14 34.52 35.74
CA ALA A 358 -8.99 35.12 35.06
C ALA A 358 -9.14 36.63 34.83
N ARG A 359 -10.35 37.17 34.98
CA ARG A 359 -10.61 38.61 34.93
C ARG A 359 -9.91 39.38 36.05
N CYS A 360 -9.69 38.75 37.19
CA CYS A 360 -9.06 39.37 38.36
C CYS A 360 -7.88 38.57 38.92
N HIS A 361 -7.86 37.24 38.75
CA HIS A 361 -6.83 36.37 39.33
C HIS A 361 -5.87 35.87 38.26
N ASP A 362 -4.56 35.97 38.50
CA ASP A 362 -3.52 35.41 37.65
C ASP A 362 -3.05 34.04 38.19
N ASP A 363 -3.09 33.03 37.33
CA ASP A 363 -2.63 31.67 37.66
C ASP A 363 -1.14 31.45 37.42
N SER A 364 -0.43 32.44 36.87
CA SER A 364 0.98 32.30 36.50
C SER A 364 1.95 32.56 37.66
N LYS A 365 1.62 33.48 38.58
CA LYS A 365 2.47 33.83 39.73
C LYS A 365 1.79 33.54 41.07
N SER A 366 0.67 34.21 41.35
CA SER A 366 -0.05 34.08 42.62
C SER A 366 -1.54 34.32 42.43
N PHE A 367 -2.33 33.27 42.61
CA PHE A 367 -3.79 33.35 42.50
C PHE A 367 -4.40 34.22 43.61
N ALA A 368 -3.76 34.33 44.77
CA ALA A 368 -4.25 35.14 45.88
C ALA A 368 -4.11 36.65 45.61
N GLN A 369 -3.16 37.04 44.76
CA GLN A 369 -3.03 38.42 44.31
C GLN A 369 -4.02 38.69 43.19
N THR A 370 -4.71 39.82 43.30
CA THR A 370 -5.74 40.23 42.35
C THR A 370 -5.30 41.45 41.57
N THR A 371 -5.65 41.49 40.30
CA THR A 371 -5.53 42.68 39.42
C THR A 371 -6.76 43.57 39.50
N PHE A 372 -7.73 43.23 40.38
CA PHE A 372 -8.94 44.01 40.60
C PHE A 372 -8.62 45.42 41.05
N ASP A 373 -9.16 46.38 40.33
CA ASP A 373 -9.01 47.80 40.61
C ASP A 373 -10.37 48.43 40.85
N HIS A 374 -10.52 49.18 41.95
CA HIS A 374 -11.81 49.78 42.29
C HIS A 374 -12.25 50.89 41.33
N GLY A 375 -11.32 51.64 40.74
CA GLY A 375 -11.63 52.69 39.77
C GLY A 375 -12.08 52.13 38.43
N ARG A 376 -11.51 50.99 38.01
CA ARG A 376 -11.81 50.33 36.74
C ARG A 376 -12.94 49.31 36.82
N ASP A 377 -12.95 48.49 37.87
CA ASP A 377 -13.76 47.27 37.95
C ASP A 377 -14.96 47.39 38.91
N SER A 378 -15.05 48.49 39.67
CA SER A 378 -16.13 48.78 40.61
C SER A 378 -16.85 50.09 40.28
N ARG A 379 -18.06 50.26 40.82
CA ARG A 379 -18.80 51.53 40.78
C ARG A 379 -18.55 52.40 42.01
N PHE A 380 -17.56 52.03 42.82
CA PHE A 380 -17.11 52.75 44.00
C PHE A 380 -15.59 52.83 43.90
N ALA A 381 -15.10 53.95 43.37
CA ALA A 381 -13.68 54.25 43.32
C ALA A 381 -13.19 54.59 44.72
N LEU A 382 -12.02 54.08 45.10
CA LEU A 382 -11.38 54.45 46.37
C LEU A 382 -10.69 55.79 46.16
N ASP A 383 -11.26 56.85 46.69
CA ASP A 383 -10.71 58.20 46.69
C ASP A 383 -9.96 58.50 47.99
N ARG A 384 -9.26 59.65 48.03
CA ARG A 384 -8.49 60.23 49.15
C ARG A 384 -8.43 59.37 50.43
N ASP A 385 -9.50 59.38 51.22
CA ASP A 385 -9.50 58.83 52.58
C ASP A 385 -9.78 57.31 52.62
N HIS A 386 -10.28 56.74 51.52
CA HIS A 386 -10.49 55.30 51.34
C HIS A 386 -9.30 54.61 50.64
N MET A 387 -8.41 55.40 50.03
CA MET A 387 -7.23 54.91 49.34
C MET A 387 -6.23 54.31 50.33
N GLY A 388 -5.90 53.03 50.16
CA GLY A 388 -4.97 52.30 51.04
C GLY A 388 -5.60 51.63 52.26
N LEU A 389 -6.92 51.73 52.45
CA LEU A 389 -7.61 50.95 53.47
C LEU A 389 -7.52 49.45 53.16
N ALA A 390 -7.26 48.65 54.21
CA ALA A 390 -7.32 47.20 54.09
C ALA A 390 -8.74 46.76 53.69
N CYS A 391 -8.86 45.81 52.75
CA CYS A 391 -10.14 45.36 52.19
C CYS A 391 -11.16 44.97 53.28
N ALA A 392 -10.70 44.34 54.37
CA ALA A 392 -11.53 43.90 55.48
C ALA A 392 -12.18 45.04 56.29
N LYS A 393 -11.76 46.30 56.10
CA LYS A 393 -12.44 47.47 56.69
C LYS A 393 -13.84 47.65 56.10
N CYS A 394 -14.01 47.42 54.81
CA CYS A 394 -15.29 47.53 54.10
C CYS A 394 -15.95 46.16 53.85
N HIS A 395 -15.16 45.18 53.41
CA HIS A 395 -15.65 43.86 53.05
C HIS A 395 -15.70 42.93 54.26
N LYS A 396 -16.83 42.95 54.96
CA LYS A 396 -17.07 42.10 56.13
C LYS A 396 -17.56 40.71 55.73
N THR A 397 -17.18 39.72 56.54
CA THR A 397 -17.76 38.38 56.47
C THR A 397 -19.25 38.44 56.79
N TYR A 398 -20.04 37.71 56.01
CA TYR A 398 -21.45 37.48 56.30
C TYR A 398 -21.76 36.00 56.11
N GLN A 399 -22.81 35.54 56.79
CA GLN A 399 -23.25 34.16 56.69
C GLN A 399 -24.70 34.16 56.22
N LYS A 400 -24.96 33.50 55.08
CA LYS A 400 -26.34 33.19 54.69
C LYS A 400 -26.81 31.98 55.51
N PRO A 401 -28.09 31.92 55.91
CA PRO A 401 -28.64 30.73 56.56
C PRO A 401 -28.34 29.47 55.73
N GLY A 402 -27.73 28.46 56.36
CA GLY A 402 -27.37 27.19 55.70
C GLY A 402 -26.11 27.23 54.82
N GLN A 403 -25.31 28.31 54.81
CA GLN A 403 -24.06 28.39 54.04
C GLN A 403 -22.85 28.74 54.92
N LYS A 404 -21.65 28.42 54.44
CA LYS A 404 -20.40 28.82 55.10
C LYS A 404 -20.27 30.35 55.10
N PRO A 405 -19.66 30.95 56.14
CA PRO A 405 -19.36 32.38 56.14
C PRO A 405 -18.48 32.74 54.95
N VAL A 406 -18.83 33.82 54.24
CA VAL A 406 -18.07 34.32 53.09
C VAL A 406 -17.87 35.83 53.19
N VAL A 407 -16.77 36.33 52.65
CA VAL A 407 -16.54 37.78 52.59
C VAL A 407 -17.49 38.41 51.58
N ARG A 408 -18.22 39.47 52.00
CA ARG A 408 -19.15 40.21 51.14
C ARG A 408 -18.41 41.25 50.30
N TYR A 409 -18.23 40.96 49.03
CA TYR A 409 -17.75 41.90 48.03
C TYR A 409 -18.90 42.57 47.25
N ARG A 410 -20.01 41.84 47.02
CA ARG A 410 -21.19 42.38 46.34
C ARG A 410 -22.48 41.64 46.74
N PRO A 411 -23.64 42.34 46.81
CA PRO A 411 -23.77 43.79 46.81
C PRO A 411 -23.27 44.40 48.12
N LEU A 412 -22.64 45.58 48.00
CA LEU A 412 -22.32 46.46 49.12
C LEU A 412 -22.99 47.80 48.83
N GLY A 413 -23.49 48.48 49.86
CA GLY A 413 -23.95 49.85 49.74
C GLY A 413 -22.81 50.77 49.28
N ARG A 414 -23.18 51.90 48.66
CA ARG A 414 -22.22 52.86 48.09
C ARG A 414 -22.42 54.28 48.61
N THR A 415 -23.38 54.48 49.51
CA THR A 415 -23.59 55.76 50.17
C THR A 415 -22.80 55.81 51.47
N CYS A 416 -22.51 57.02 51.96
CA CYS A 416 -21.80 57.19 53.22
C CYS A 416 -22.55 56.51 54.38
N ALA A 417 -23.88 56.58 54.38
CA ALA A 417 -24.73 55.99 55.41
C ALA A 417 -24.64 54.46 55.45
N ASP A 418 -24.45 53.79 54.31
CA ASP A 418 -24.37 52.32 54.24
C ASP A 418 -23.17 51.74 54.99
N CYS A 419 -22.11 52.54 55.19
CA CYS A 419 -20.84 52.12 55.78
C CYS A 419 -20.50 52.82 57.10
N HIS A 420 -20.92 54.08 57.27
CA HIS A 420 -20.62 54.91 58.45
C HIS A 420 -21.83 55.13 59.37
N GLY A 421 -23.02 54.65 59.00
CA GLY A 421 -24.18 54.68 59.88
C GLY A 421 -24.61 56.08 60.32
N TRP A 422 -24.58 57.07 59.41
CA TRP A 422 -25.11 58.39 59.73
C TRP A 422 -26.61 58.28 60.00
N ASP A 423 -26.98 58.34 61.28
CA ASP A 423 -28.32 58.70 61.72
C ASP A 423 -28.65 60.06 61.09
N ARG A 424 -29.59 60.07 60.14
CA ARG A 424 -30.21 61.33 59.75
C ARG A 424 -30.94 61.87 60.97
N PRO A 425 -30.73 63.13 61.39
CA PRO A 425 -31.67 63.75 62.33
C PRO A 425 -33.08 63.66 61.71
N PRO A 426 -34.11 63.23 62.48
CA PRO A 426 -35.44 63.04 61.95
C PRO A 426 -36.11 64.40 61.79
N ASN A 427 -35.97 65.00 60.60
CA ASN A 427 -36.97 65.84 59.91
C ASN A 427 -36.30 66.67 58.83
N GLU A 428 -36.35 66.20 57.59
CA GLU A 428 -36.59 67.10 56.46
C GLU A 428 -37.34 66.31 55.38
N VAL A 429 -38.66 66.43 55.42
CA VAL A 429 -39.56 66.02 54.34
C VAL A 429 -39.24 66.87 53.11
N ARG A 430 -38.41 66.34 52.20
CA ARG A 430 -38.34 66.90 50.85
C ARG A 430 -39.64 66.55 50.12
N LYS A 431 -40.54 67.53 50.09
CA LYS A 431 -41.69 67.59 49.17
C LYS A 431 -41.21 67.24 47.76
N SER A 432 -41.74 66.15 47.22
CA SER A 432 -41.67 65.84 45.79
C SER A 432 -42.37 66.96 45.02
N ARG A 433 -41.59 67.84 44.38
CA ARG A 433 -42.13 68.69 43.30
C ARG A 433 -42.34 67.79 42.09
N ALA A 434 -43.60 67.47 41.85
CA ALA A 434 -44.08 67.13 40.52
C ALA A 434 -43.83 68.33 39.61
N SER A 435 -43.09 68.12 38.53
CA SER A 435 -43.16 68.97 37.35
C SER A 435 -43.16 68.06 36.13
N GLY A 436 -44.36 67.79 35.64
CA GLY A 436 -44.55 67.30 34.29
C GLY A 436 -44.00 68.32 33.29
N GLY A 437 -43.38 67.79 32.24
CA GLY A 437 -43.00 68.52 31.04
C GLY A 437 -43.23 67.60 29.85
N LYS A 438 -44.42 67.71 29.25
CA LYS A 438 -44.65 67.29 27.86
C LYS A 438 -43.82 68.20 26.95
N ARG A 439 -42.96 67.63 26.12
CA ARG A 439 -43.00 67.71 24.65
C ARG A 439 -41.92 66.81 24.08
#